data_AF-A0A2N7VKZ7-F1
#
_entry.id   AF-A0A2N7VKZ7-F1
#
_cell.length_a   1.000
_cell.length_b   1.000
_cell.length_c   1.000
_cell.angle_alpha   90.00
_cell.angle_beta   90.00
_cell.angle_gamma   90.00
#
_symmetry.space_group_name_H-M   'P 1'
#
loop_
_entity.id
_entity.type
_entity.pdbx_description
1 polymer ?
#
loop_
_entity_poly.entity_id
_entity_poly.type
_entity_poly.pdbx_seq_one_letter_code
_entity_poly.pdbx_strand_id
1 'polypeptide(L)'
;MKGRNLLIAAVGFSLVFGLSACDKGGAGPQTAAAATKPIAPVASVSTAAPAQPAPETAAAAAPNPAGEKVFKSVCFMCHQTGAAGAPVFGNKADWAPRIAKGKPTLYKHALEGFTGNNGTMPPRGANPGLKDDEVKAAVDYMVAKAS
;
A
#
# COMPACT_ATOMS: atom_id res chain seq x y z
N MET A 1 -15.16 52.79 9.00
CA MET A 1 -15.45 53.09 7.58
C MET A 1 -14.19 53.62 6.89
N LYS A 2 -13.50 52.75 6.14
CA LYS A 2 -12.44 52.97 5.12
C LYS A 2 -11.67 51.64 5.09
N GLY A 3 -12.00 50.67 4.23
CA GLY A 3 -11.97 50.78 2.77
C GLY A 3 -10.52 50.68 2.32
N ARG A 4 -9.97 49.46 2.22
CA ARG A 4 -8.65 49.23 1.61
C ARG A 4 -8.80 48.25 0.46
N ASN A 5 -8.44 48.77 -0.69
CA ASN A 5 -8.73 48.26 -2.02
C ASN A 5 -7.97 46.97 -2.34
N LEU A 6 -8.72 46.11 -3.01
CA LEU A 6 -8.37 45.12 -4.01
C LEU A 6 -7.16 45.52 -4.87
N LEU A 7 -6.11 44.70 -4.88
CA LEU A 7 -5.14 44.61 -5.97
C LEU A 7 -4.97 43.13 -6.33
N ILE A 8 -5.68 42.75 -7.39
CA ILE A 8 -5.56 41.47 -8.09
C ILE A 8 -4.30 41.58 -8.97
N ALA A 9 -3.24 40.85 -8.62
CA ALA A 9 -2.09 40.68 -9.50
C ALA A 9 -2.35 39.46 -10.40
N ALA A 10 -2.88 39.70 -11.59
CA ALA A 10 -2.94 38.74 -12.68
C ALA A 10 -1.58 38.75 -13.42
N VAL A 11 -0.86 37.64 -13.36
CA VAL A 11 0.33 37.33 -14.18
C VAL A 11 0.09 35.88 -14.61
N GLY A 12 -0.34 35.58 -15.82
CA GLY A 12 0.45 35.67 -17.05
C GLY A 12 0.38 34.29 -17.70
N PHE A 13 -0.63 34.09 -18.54
CA PHE A 13 -0.89 32.88 -19.30
C PHE A 13 0.09 32.82 -20.48
N SER A 14 1.14 32.01 -20.38
CA SER A 14 2.01 31.69 -21.51
C SER A 14 1.67 30.31 -22.03
N LEU A 15 0.91 30.31 -23.13
CA LEU A 15 0.58 29.18 -23.96
C LEU A 15 1.63 29.12 -25.08
N VAL A 16 2.50 28.11 -25.08
CA VAL A 16 3.38 27.83 -26.22
C VAL A 16 3.19 26.37 -26.64
N PHE A 17 2.75 26.25 -27.89
CA PHE A 17 2.52 25.05 -28.68
C PHE A 17 3.80 24.23 -28.89
N GLY A 18 3.66 22.91 -28.94
CA GLY A 18 4.70 21.98 -29.38
C GLY A 18 4.09 20.69 -29.93
N LEU A 19 3.33 20.80 -31.02
CA LEU A 19 2.87 19.68 -31.84
C LEU A 19 4.01 19.27 -32.79
N SER A 20 4.53 18.05 -32.68
CA SER A 20 5.38 17.46 -33.70
C SER A 20 4.92 16.03 -33.99
N ALA A 21 4.49 15.81 -35.24
CA ALA A 21 4.05 14.55 -35.80
C ALA A 21 4.59 14.43 -37.24
N CYS A 22 4.62 13.18 -37.73
CA CYS A 22 5.17 12.64 -39.00
C CYS A 22 6.69 12.34 -38.92
N ASP A 23 7.19 11.16 -39.29
CA ASP A 23 6.90 10.30 -40.47
C ASP A 23 7.51 8.90 -40.17
N LYS A 24 6.86 7.74 -40.24
CA LYS A 24 6.22 6.98 -41.34
C LYS A 24 7.15 6.48 -42.47
N GLY A 25 7.96 5.47 -42.15
CA GLY A 25 8.06 4.27 -43.00
C GLY A 25 9.42 3.99 -43.63
N GLY A 26 9.76 2.70 -43.70
CA GLY A 26 10.93 2.21 -44.43
C GLY A 26 11.18 0.73 -44.20
N ALA A 27 10.54 -0.12 -44.99
CA ALA A 27 10.81 -1.55 -45.11
C ALA A 27 12.02 -1.83 -46.02
N GLY A 28 12.75 -2.92 -45.77
CA GLY A 28 13.77 -3.47 -46.67
C GLY A 28 14.39 -4.77 -46.11
N PRO A 29 14.89 -5.70 -46.96
CA PRO A 29 14.32 -7.04 -47.02
C PRO A 29 15.21 -8.23 -46.57
N GLN A 30 14.52 -9.36 -46.46
CA GLN A 30 14.90 -10.74 -46.15
C GLN A 30 15.86 -11.39 -47.17
N THR A 31 16.64 -12.40 -46.71
CA THR A 31 16.94 -13.73 -47.34
C THR A 31 18.30 -14.24 -46.87
N ALA A 32 18.59 -15.52 -46.60
CA ALA A 32 17.84 -16.75 -46.32
C ALA A 32 18.86 -17.86 -45.98
N ALA A 33 18.34 -19.08 -45.77
CA ALA A 33 18.98 -20.42 -45.75
C ALA A 33 19.34 -20.94 -44.35
N ALA A 34 18.53 -21.82 -43.72
CA ALA A 34 18.27 -23.26 -44.00
C ALA A 34 19.50 -24.13 -43.69
N ALA A 35 19.47 -25.30 -43.05
CA ALA A 35 18.50 -26.26 -42.52
C ALA A 35 19.23 -27.04 -41.39
N THR A 36 18.65 -27.76 -40.43
CA THR A 36 18.10 -29.13 -40.54
C THR A 36 17.65 -29.60 -39.13
N LYS A 37 16.65 -30.50 -39.08
CA LYS A 37 15.89 -31.06 -37.95
C LYS A 37 16.64 -32.24 -37.24
N PRO A 38 16.03 -33.02 -36.31
CA PRO A 38 15.60 -32.79 -34.91
C PRO A 38 16.43 -33.56 -33.86
N ILE A 39 16.43 -33.14 -32.58
CA ILE A 39 16.74 -34.03 -31.43
C ILE A 39 15.67 -33.82 -30.34
N ALA A 40 15.27 -34.95 -29.75
CA ALA A 40 14.15 -35.22 -28.85
C ALA A 40 14.26 -34.49 -27.46
N PRO A 41 13.21 -34.54 -26.60
CA PRO A 41 13.00 -33.57 -25.54
C PRO A 41 13.94 -33.78 -24.35
N VAL A 42 14.70 -32.75 -23.99
CA VAL A 42 15.31 -32.65 -22.66
C VAL A 42 14.26 -32.13 -21.70
N ALA A 43 14.01 -32.98 -20.70
CA ALA A 43 13.08 -32.79 -19.61
C ALA A 43 13.17 -31.39 -18.99
N SER A 44 12.01 -30.74 -18.89
CA SER A 44 11.81 -29.54 -18.10
C SER A 44 12.00 -29.90 -16.62
N VAL A 45 13.18 -29.61 -16.07
CA VAL A 45 13.36 -29.61 -14.62
C VAL A 45 12.84 -28.28 -14.11
N SER A 46 11.54 -28.27 -13.83
CA SER A 46 10.93 -27.25 -12.97
C SER A 46 11.58 -27.40 -11.59
N THR A 47 12.56 -26.56 -11.31
CA THR A 47 13.04 -26.35 -9.95
C THR A 47 11.87 -25.82 -9.13
N ALA A 48 11.25 -26.73 -8.38
CA ALA A 48 10.24 -26.41 -7.39
C ALA A 48 10.88 -25.49 -6.35
N ALA A 49 10.59 -24.19 -6.46
CA ALA A 49 10.76 -23.28 -5.35
C ALA A 49 9.90 -23.80 -4.19
N PRO A 50 10.43 -23.83 -2.94
CA PRO A 50 9.64 -24.28 -1.81
C PRO A 50 8.40 -23.39 -1.70
N ALA A 51 7.24 -24.04 -1.80
CA ALA A 51 5.96 -23.39 -1.56
C ALA A 51 6.00 -22.80 -0.15
N GLN A 52 6.09 -21.48 -0.06
CA GLN A 52 5.77 -20.79 1.18
C GLN A 52 4.36 -21.23 1.57
N PRO A 53 4.13 -21.70 2.80
CA PRO A 53 2.77 -22.00 3.25
C PRO A 53 1.93 -20.74 3.04
N ALA A 54 0.85 -20.89 2.28
CA ALA A 54 -0.14 -19.85 2.08
C ALA A 54 -0.58 -19.34 3.47
N PRO A 55 -0.71 -18.02 3.68
CA PRO A 55 -1.14 -17.51 4.96
C PRO A 55 -2.51 -18.11 5.27
N GLU A 56 -2.55 -18.94 6.31
CA GLU A 56 -3.79 -19.39 6.93
C GLU A 56 -4.62 -18.14 7.16
N THR A 57 -5.80 -18.11 6.54
CA THR A 57 -6.72 -16.99 6.66
C THR A 57 -7.15 -16.94 8.11
N ALA A 58 -6.43 -16.14 8.91
CA ALA A 58 -6.70 -15.99 10.32
C ALA A 58 -8.14 -15.51 10.46
N ALA A 59 -9.01 -16.39 10.96
CA ALA A 59 -10.39 -16.08 11.25
C ALA A 59 -10.43 -14.75 12.04
N ALA A 60 -11.25 -13.81 11.57
CA ALA A 60 -11.42 -12.53 12.23
C ALA A 60 -11.80 -12.79 13.69
N ALA A 61 -10.94 -12.38 14.62
CA ALA A 61 -11.21 -12.51 16.05
C ALA A 61 -12.46 -11.71 16.39
N ALA A 62 -13.31 -12.26 17.27
CA ALA A 62 -14.47 -11.54 17.78
C ALA A 62 -14.05 -10.18 18.37
N PRO A 63 -14.86 -9.11 18.17
CA PRO A 63 -14.49 -7.77 18.58
C PRO A 63 -14.26 -7.71 20.09
N ASN A 64 -13.00 -7.44 20.49
CA ASN A 64 -12.65 -7.13 21.87
C ASN A 64 -12.96 -5.65 22.13
N PRO A 65 -13.84 -5.29 23.08
CA PRO A 65 -14.19 -3.90 23.36
C PRO A 65 -12.98 -3.04 23.78
N ALA A 66 -11.92 -3.65 24.31
CA ALA A 66 -10.67 -2.96 24.60
C ALA A 66 -9.98 -2.40 23.35
N GLY A 67 -10.06 -3.11 22.22
CA GLY A 67 -9.45 -2.68 20.96
C GLY A 67 -10.10 -1.43 20.38
N GLU A 68 -11.44 -1.38 20.40
CA GLU A 68 -12.19 -0.20 19.97
C GLU A 68 -11.86 1.02 20.84
N LYS A 69 -11.77 0.83 22.16
CA LYS A 69 -11.42 1.90 23.09
C LYS A 69 -10.05 2.51 22.77
N VAL A 70 -9.02 1.67 22.57
CA VAL A 70 -7.66 2.11 22.23
C VAL A 70 -7.64 2.79 20.85
N PHE A 71 -8.36 2.24 19.87
CA PHE A 71 -8.49 2.88 18.57
C PHE A 71 -9.04 4.30 18.72
N LYS A 72 -10.15 4.48 19.42
CA LYS A 72 -10.81 5.78 19.60
C LYS A 72 -10.01 6.77 20.43
N SER A 73 -9.08 6.33 21.27
CA SER A 73 -8.27 7.23 22.11
C SER A 73 -6.93 7.61 21.47
N VAL A 74 -6.33 6.73 20.67
CA VAL A 74 -4.98 6.90 20.14
C VAL A 74 -4.94 6.75 18.63
N CYS A 75 -5.37 5.60 18.10
CA CYS A 75 -5.10 5.23 16.72
C CYS A 75 -5.92 6.05 15.71
N PHE A 76 -7.12 6.50 16.08
CA PHE A 76 -8.05 7.21 15.20
C PHE A 76 -7.46 8.51 14.65
N MET A 77 -6.56 9.17 15.39
CA MET A 77 -5.98 10.45 14.99
C MET A 77 -5.32 10.39 13.61
N CYS A 78 -4.73 9.24 13.26
CA CYS A 78 -4.14 9.02 11.95
C CYS A 78 -5.00 8.11 11.08
N HIS A 79 -5.52 7.02 11.65
CA HIS A 79 -6.19 5.99 10.86
C HIS A 79 -7.63 6.34 10.49
N GLN A 80 -8.29 7.31 11.11
CA GLN A 80 -9.65 7.68 10.74
C GLN A 80 -9.70 8.34 9.35
N THR A 81 -8.72 9.19 9.04
CA THR A 81 -8.68 9.99 7.81
C THR A 81 -7.55 9.58 6.86
N GLY A 82 -6.62 8.75 7.32
CA GLY A 82 -5.40 8.39 6.59
C GLY A 82 -4.30 9.46 6.71
N ALA A 83 -4.31 10.25 7.77
CA ALA A 83 -3.31 11.28 8.00
C ALA A 83 -1.88 10.68 8.00
N ALA A 84 -0.92 11.43 7.46
CA ALA A 84 0.47 11.01 7.28
C ALA A 84 0.62 9.67 6.51
N GLY A 85 -0.35 9.34 5.64
CA GLY A 85 -0.34 8.13 4.81
C GLY A 85 -0.70 6.84 5.56
N ALA A 86 -1.35 6.98 6.74
CA ALA A 86 -1.90 5.84 7.47
C ALA A 86 -2.99 5.13 6.63
N PRO A 87 -3.12 3.79 6.69
CA PRO A 87 -4.24 3.09 6.09
C PRO A 87 -5.55 3.53 6.75
N VAL A 88 -6.55 3.90 5.93
CA VAL A 88 -7.84 4.40 6.42
C VAL A 88 -8.61 3.26 7.06
N PHE A 89 -9.11 3.48 8.28
CA PHE A 89 -9.91 2.52 9.03
C PHE A 89 -11.16 2.11 8.24
N GLY A 90 -11.38 0.80 8.11
CA GLY A 90 -12.49 0.23 7.33
C GLY A 90 -12.28 0.23 5.81
N ASN A 91 -11.22 0.85 5.28
CA ASN A 91 -10.93 0.81 3.85
C ASN A 91 -10.31 -0.54 3.45
N LYS A 92 -11.09 -1.41 2.81
CA LYS A 92 -10.62 -2.73 2.39
C LYS A 92 -9.41 -2.70 1.46
N ALA A 93 -9.31 -1.71 0.57
CA ALA A 93 -8.21 -1.60 -0.39
C ALA A 93 -6.89 -1.26 0.32
N ASP A 94 -6.94 -0.38 1.33
CA ASP A 94 -5.75 -0.07 2.13
C ASP A 94 -5.31 -1.27 2.97
N TRP A 95 -6.27 -2.03 3.52
CA TRP A 95 -5.99 -3.07 4.49
C TRP A 95 -5.69 -4.44 3.87
N ALA A 96 -6.23 -4.79 2.71
CA ALA A 96 -5.98 -6.08 2.04
C ALA A 96 -4.48 -6.45 1.92
N PRO A 97 -3.59 -5.61 1.36
CA PRO A 97 -2.17 -5.95 1.25
C PRO A 97 -1.45 -6.04 2.60
N ARG A 98 -2.00 -5.41 3.65
CA ARG A 98 -1.46 -5.44 5.02
C ARG A 98 -1.89 -6.72 5.74
N ILE A 99 -3.18 -7.07 5.64
CA ILE A 99 -3.74 -8.32 6.17
C ILE A 99 -3.04 -9.54 5.54
N ALA A 100 -2.70 -9.48 4.25
CA ALA A 100 -1.94 -10.53 3.56
C ALA A 100 -0.53 -10.78 4.15
N LYS A 101 0.04 -9.85 4.92
CA LYS A 101 1.30 -10.05 5.66
C LYS A 101 1.12 -10.85 6.95
N GLY A 102 -0.12 -11.03 7.41
CA GLY A 102 -0.46 -11.76 8.62
C GLY A 102 -0.43 -10.90 9.89
N LYS A 103 -1.25 -11.30 10.88
CA LYS A 103 -1.38 -10.61 12.18
C LYS A 103 -0.04 -10.42 12.92
N PRO A 104 0.90 -11.41 12.96
CA PRO A 104 2.16 -11.23 13.67
C PRO A 104 2.98 -10.02 13.17
N THR A 105 3.03 -9.81 11.85
CA THR A 105 3.70 -8.65 11.26
C THR A 105 2.99 -7.34 11.61
N LEU A 106 1.66 -7.31 11.54
CA LEU A 106 0.89 -6.12 11.90
C LEU A 106 1.10 -5.73 13.37
N TYR A 107 1.13 -6.71 14.27
CA TYR A 107 1.43 -6.47 15.68
C TYR A 107 2.84 -5.93 15.87
N LYS A 108 3.85 -6.55 15.23
CA LYS A 108 5.22 -6.09 15.31
C LYS A 108 5.33 -4.62 14.90
N HIS A 109 4.79 -4.28 13.73
CA HIS A 109 4.80 -2.90 13.22
C HIS A 109 4.07 -1.92 14.15
N ALA A 110 2.95 -2.34 14.77
CA ALA A 110 2.22 -1.49 15.70
C ALA A 110 2.94 -1.29 17.03
N LEU A 111 3.64 -2.32 17.53
CA LEU A 111 4.36 -2.29 18.81
C LEU A 111 5.70 -1.56 18.69
N GLU A 112 6.48 -1.90 17.66
CA GLU A 112 7.86 -1.44 17.47
C GLU A 112 7.94 -0.21 16.56
N GLY A 113 6.86 0.15 15.88
CA GLY A 113 6.85 1.16 14.84
C GLY A 113 7.23 0.57 13.48
N PHE A 114 6.91 1.31 12.42
CA PHE A 114 7.17 0.91 11.05
C PHE A 114 7.27 2.12 10.14
N THR A 115 8.35 2.18 9.35
CA THR A 115 8.47 3.14 8.25
C THR A 115 8.25 2.39 6.95
N GLY A 116 7.18 2.77 6.23
CA GLY A 116 6.88 2.23 4.91
C GLY A 116 6.87 3.33 3.86
N ASN A 117 6.57 2.93 2.63
CA ASN A 117 6.57 3.85 1.48
C ASN A 117 5.58 5.02 1.63
N ASN A 118 4.48 4.81 2.35
CA ASN A 118 3.40 5.80 2.47
C ASN A 118 3.55 6.70 3.70
N GLY A 119 4.42 6.35 4.65
CA GLY A 119 4.54 7.09 5.91
C GLY A 119 5.12 6.25 7.04
N THR A 120 5.12 6.85 8.23
CA THR A 120 5.70 6.28 9.43
C THR A 120 4.61 6.04 10.48
N MET A 121 4.49 4.80 10.94
CA MET A 121 3.72 4.44 12.11
C MET A 121 4.65 4.46 13.34
N PRO A 122 4.43 5.34 14.32
CA PRO A 122 5.25 5.38 15.53
C PRO A 122 5.02 4.14 16.42
N PRO A 123 6.02 3.73 17.21
CA PRO A 123 5.86 2.63 18.18
C PRO A 123 4.66 2.88 19.10
N ARG A 124 3.84 1.84 19.31
CA ARG A 124 2.62 1.87 20.13
C ARG A 124 1.68 3.04 19.79
N GLY A 125 1.62 3.45 18.52
CA GLY A 125 0.77 4.56 18.09
C GLY A 125 1.13 5.90 18.74
N ALA A 126 2.42 6.11 19.04
CA ALA A 126 2.94 7.27 19.79
C ALA A 126 2.46 7.38 21.24
N ASN A 127 1.88 6.31 21.80
CA ASN A 127 1.55 6.24 23.22
C ASN A 127 2.36 5.11 23.91
N PRO A 128 3.50 5.43 24.54
CA PRO A 128 4.33 4.43 25.21
C PRO A 128 3.66 3.81 26.45
N GLY A 129 2.55 4.38 26.94
CA GLY A 129 1.80 3.85 28.08
C GLY A 129 0.87 2.68 27.74
N LEU A 130 0.67 2.36 26.46
CA LEU A 130 -0.15 1.21 26.06
C LEU A 130 0.59 -0.10 26.31
N LYS A 131 -0.12 -1.08 26.90
CA LYS A 131 0.37 -2.45 27.01
C LYS A 131 0.30 -3.14 25.64
N ASP A 132 1.15 -4.15 25.45
CA ASP A 132 1.22 -4.85 24.16
C ASP A 132 -0.12 -5.47 23.76
N ASP A 133 -0.87 -6.01 24.71
CA ASP A 133 -2.17 -6.62 24.44
C ASP A 133 -3.25 -5.58 24.09
N GLU A 134 -3.13 -4.34 24.59
CA GLU A 134 -4.01 -3.23 24.21
C GLU A 134 -3.75 -2.80 22.76
N VAL A 135 -2.47 -2.75 22.35
CA VAL A 135 -2.09 -2.45 20.97
C VAL A 135 -2.55 -3.57 20.02
N LYS A 136 -2.32 -4.84 20.38
CA LYS A 136 -2.77 -5.99 19.57
C LYS A 136 -4.30 -6.02 19.43
N ALA A 137 -5.04 -5.74 20.51
CA ALA A 137 -6.49 -5.63 20.45
C ALA A 137 -6.96 -4.51 19.52
N ALA A 138 -6.27 -3.36 19.50
CA ALA A 138 -6.57 -2.28 18.57
C ALA A 138 -6.31 -2.69 17.11
N VAL A 139 -5.19 -3.35 16.83
CA VAL A 139 -4.88 -3.89 15.50
C VAL A 139 -5.98 -4.87 15.05
N ASP A 140 -6.41 -5.76 15.94
CA ASP A 140 -7.49 -6.72 15.64
C ASP A 140 -8.81 -6.04 15.32
N TYR A 141 -9.17 -5.03 16.10
CA TYR A 141 -10.36 -4.21 15.85
C TYR A 141 -10.31 -3.55 14.47
N MET A 142 -9.17 -2.99 14.08
CA MET A 142 -8.99 -2.32 12.79
C MET A 142 -9.03 -3.31 11.62
N VAL A 143 -8.36 -4.45 11.76
CA VAL A 143 -8.39 -5.54 10.77
C VAL A 143 -9.81 -6.06 10.59
N ALA A 144 -10.52 -6.36 11.69
CA ALA A 144 -11.89 -6.87 11.64
C ALA A 144 -12.86 -5.91 10.94
N LYS A 145 -12.63 -4.59 11.03
CA LYS A 145 -13.46 -3.57 10.39
C LYS A 145 -13.15 -3.36 8.91
N ALA A 146 -11.99 -3.81 8.45
CA ALA A 146 -11.52 -3.67 7.07
C ALA A 146 -11.42 -5.01 6.32
N SER A 147 -11.84 -6.11 6.93
CA SER A 147 -11.92 -7.45 6.32
C SER A 147 -13.23 -7.63 5.56
#